data_AF-A0A2U2C897-F1
#
_entry.id   AF-A0A2U2C897-F1
#
_cell.length_a   1.000
_cell.length_b   1.000
_cell.length_c   1.000
_cell.angle_alpha   90.00
_cell.angle_beta   90.00
_cell.angle_gamma   90.00
#
_symmetry.space_group_name_H-M   'P 1'
#
loop_
_entity.id
_entity.type
_entity.pdbx_description
1 polymer ?
#
loop_
_entity_poly.entity_id
_entity_poly.type
_entity_poly.pdbx_seq_one_letter_code
_entity_poly.pdbx_strand_id
1 'polypeptide(L)'
;MEYLKSTPSERTGERLSARSLQSYQSCLASYWRVLDHWGLVDPDVRNPFSSLLRRLAGQRKKADPRQKNLRPVTREEAEALLSYISGNDRLKYQREMYVTVRLLWVTACRLSEIAGLALDDIDDRGDHIDQPHLSGPV
;
A
#
# COMPACT_ATOMS: atom_id res chain seq x y z
N MET A 1 16.02 -5.13 22.11
CA MET A 1 15.60 -4.87 20.70
C MET A 1 15.93 -6.02 19.75
N GLU A 2 16.96 -6.85 20.00
CA GLU A 2 17.23 -8.04 19.15
C GLU A 2 16.20 -9.16 19.32
N TYR A 3 15.59 -9.32 20.50
CA TYR A 3 14.61 -10.37 20.75
C TYR A 3 13.38 -10.31 19.81
N LEU A 4 12.89 -9.11 19.47
CA LEU A 4 11.76 -8.93 18.55
C LEU A 4 12.08 -9.31 17.10
N LYS A 5 13.38 -9.36 16.74
CA LYS A 5 13.82 -9.77 15.41
C LYS A 5 13.99 -11.30 15.32
N SER A 6 14.18 -11.98 16.44
CA SER A 6 14.44 -13.42 16.49
C SER A 6 13.20 -14.26 16.79
N THR A 7 12.24 -13.73 17.57
CA THR A 7 11.02 -14.46 17.94
C THR A 7 10.01 -14.48 16.80
N PRO A 8 9.56 -15.67 16.34
CA PRO A 8 8.50 -15.79 15.35
C PRO A 8 7.15 -15.29 15.89
N SER A 9 6.28 -14.80 15.01
CA SER A 9 4.91 -14.43 15.35
C SER A 9 4.09 -15.67 15.69
N GLU A 10 3.40 -15.67 16.83
CA GLU A 10 2.55 -16.79 17.27
C GLU A 10 1.45 -17.14 16.27
N ARG A 11 0.94 -16.15 15.53
CA ARG A 11 -0.14 -16.32 14.54
C ARG A 11 0.34 -16.97 13.24
N THR A 12 1.59 -16.77 12.86
CA THR A 12 2.09 -17.14 11.52
C THR A 12 3.28 -18.08 11.55
N GLY A 13 3.91 -18.32 12.70
CA GLY A 13 5.15 -19.10 12.82
C GLY A 13 6.38 -18.47 12.16
N GLU A 14 6.22 -17.35 11.45
CA GLU A 14 7.27 -16.64 10.74
C GLU A 14 7.77 -15.41 11.50
N ARG A 15 9.03 -15.04 11.27
CA ARG A 15 9.61 -13.79 11.80
C ARG A 15 8.93 -12.57 11.16
N LEU A 16 8.65 -11.57 11.98
CA LEU A 16 8.08 -10.30 11.51
C LEU A 16 8.99 -9.62 10.47
N SER A 17 8.38 -9.05 9.43
CA SER A 17 9.11 -8.27 8.44
C SER A 17 9.67 -6.98 9.06
N ALA A 18 10.75 -6.45 8.48
CA ALA A 18 11.32 -5.17 8.92
C ALA A 18 10.27 -4.03 8.88
N ARG A 19 9.38 -4.04 7.88
CA ARG A 19 8.27 -3.07 7.76
C ARG A 19 7.24 -3.22 8.88
N SER A 20 6.90 -4.46 9.25
CA SER A 20 5.98 -4.75 10.35
C SER A 20 6.57 -4.30 11.68
N LEU A 21 7.84 -4.60 11.95
CA LEU A 21 8.56 -4.15 13.15
C LEU A 21 8.62 -2.62 13.23
N GLN A 22 8.94 -1.94 12.12
CA GLN A 22 8.94 -0.49 12.03
C GLN A 22 7.55 0.10 12.32
N SER A 23 6.49 -0.55 11.84
CA SER A 23 5.11 -0.11 12.08
C SER A 23 4.74 -0.24 13.55
N TYR A 24 5.01 -1.40 14.19
CA TYR A 24 4.77 -1.59 15.62
C TYR A 24 5.54 -0.60 16.49
N GLN A 25 6.81 -0.35 16.16
CA GLN A 25 7.62 0.64 16.88
C GLN A 25 7.09 2.06 16.72
N SER A 26 6.56 2.42 15.54
CA SER A 26 5.94 3.72 15.31
C SER A 26 4.64 3.87 16.11
N CYS A 27 3.85 2.80 16.22
CA CYS A 27 2.68 2.76 17.10
C CYS A 27 3.06 2.93 18.57
N LEU A 28 4.07 2.20 19.06
CA LEU A 28 4.57 2.33 20.43
C LEU A 28 5.12 3.73 20.73
N ALA A 29 5.84 4.33 19.79
CA ALA A 29 6.33 5.70 19.91
C ALA A 29 5.17 6.72 20.00
N SER A 30 4.10 6.50 19.24
CA SER A 30 2.91 7.36 19.27
C SER A 30 2.13 7.18 20.56
N TYR A 31 1.97 5.94 21.02
CA TYR A 31 1.31 5.62 22.29
C TYR A 31 2.05 6.24 23.49
N TRP A 32 3.40 6.19 23.49
CA TRP A 32 4.20 6.87 24.52
C TRP A 32 3.88 8.37 24.62
N ARG A 33 3.67 9.06 23.49
CA ARG A 33 3.30 10.50 23.51
C ARG A 33 1.95 10.75 24.19
N VAL A 34 1.01 9.80 24.08
CA VAL A 34 -0.28 9.87 24.77
C VAL A 34 -0.08 9.68 26.27
N LEU A 35 0.74 8.71 26.68
CA LEU A 35 1.06 8.49 28.09
C LEU A 35 1.78 9.70 28.71
N ASP A 36 2.71 10.30 27.98
CA ASP A 36 3.42 11.53 28.34
C ASP A 36 2.46 12.71 28.52
N HIS A 37 1.55 12.90 27.56
CA HIS A 37 0.51 13.92 27.65
C HIS A 37 -0.40 13.76 28.88
N TRP A 38 -0.67 12.52 29.31
CA TRP A 38 -1.47 12.23 30.49
C TRP A 38 -0.66 12.18 31.80
N GLY A 39 0.65 12.47 31.77
CA GLY A 39 1.51 12.42 32.95
C GLY A 39 1.70 11.02 33.53
N LEU A 40 1.51 9.99 32.71
CA LEU A 40 1.66 8.57 33.09
C LEU A 40 3.08 8.04 32.84
N VAL A 41 3.98 8.89 32.38
CA VAL A 41 5.41 8.58 32.25
C VAL A 41 6.22 9.60 33.02
N ASP A 42 7.40 9.17 33.45
CA ASP A 42 8.38 10.04 34.10
C ASP A 42 8.82 11.15 33.12
N PRO A 43 8.71 12.45 33.49
CA PRO A 43 9.11 13.57 32.65
C PRO A 43 10.58 13.53 32.21
N ASP A 44 11.45 12.90 32.98
CA ASP A 44 12.88 12.79 32.68
C ASP A 44 13.16 11.67 31.66
N VAL A 45 12.20 10.77 31.43
CA VAL A 45 12.33 9.66 30.50
C VAL A 45 11.87 10.07 29.11
N ARG A 46 12.84 10.34 28.24
CA ARG A 46 12.58 10.53 26.81
C ARG A 46 12.03 9.25 26.19
N ASN A 47 11.09 9.42 25.26
CA ASN A 47 10.46 8.33 24.52
C ASN A 47 11.50 7.31 23.99
N PRO A 48 11.53 6.07 24.52
CA PRO A 48 12.55 5.08 24.19
C PRO A 48 12.41 4.55 22.76
N PHE A 49 11.24 4.72 22.14
CA PHE A 49 10.93 4.30 20.78
C PHE A 49 11.23 5.39 19.73
N SER A 50 11.64 6.59 20.16
CA SER A 50 11.91 7.73 19.27
C SER A 50 13.23 7.64 18.48
N SER A 51 14.14 6.75 18.88
CA SER A 51 15.50 6.63 18.34
C SER A 51 15.57 6.19 16.87
N LEU A 52 14.47 5.72 16.28
CA LEU A 52 14.39 5.33 14.86
C LEU A 52 14.04 6.48 13.90
N LEU A 53 13.53 7.62 14.37
CA LEU A 53 13.40 8.82 13.54
C LEU A 53 14.73 9.58 13.44
N ARG A 54 15.64 9.34 14.38
CA ARG A 54 16.99 9.90 14.34
C ARG A 54 17.84 8.98 13.47
N ARG A 55 17.85 9.25 12.16
CA ARG A 55 18.88 8.74 11.23
C ARG A 55 20.23 8.89 11.92
N LEU A 56 20.86 7.78 12.31
CA LEU A 56 22.27 7.79 12.67
C LEU A 56 23.04 8.26 11.43
N ALA A 57 23.73 9.40 11.53
CA ALA A 57 24.57 9.90 10.46
C ALA A 57 25.56 8.79 10.04
N GLY A 58 25.50 8.36 8.77
CA GLY A 58 26.35 7.30 8.23
C GLY A 58 25.69 5.94 8.01
N GLN A 59 24.46 5.68 8.49
CA GLN A 59 23.75 4.47 8.09
C GLN A 59 23.20 4.60 6.66
N ARG A 60 23.88 3.95 5.71
CA ARG A 60 23.30 3.66 4.38
C ARG A 60 22.11 2.71 4.56
N LYS A 61 21.00 3.02 3.89
CA LYS A 61 19.79 2.19 3.84
C LYS A 61 20.23 0.78 3.39
N LYS A 62 20.26 -0.21 4.29
CA LYS A 62 20.44 -1.61 3.87
C LYS A 62 19.24 -1.93 2.99
N ALA A 63 19.50 -2.26 1.72
CA ALA A 63 18.46 -2.75 0.83
C ALA A 63 17.82 -3.97 1.50
N ASP A 64 16.50 -3.95 1.65
CA ASP A 64 15.78 -5.08 2.24
C ASP A 64 15.91 -6.25 1.26
N PRO A 65 16.55 -7.37 1.62
CA PRO A 65 16.75 -8.50 0.71
C PRO A 65 15.43 -9.17 0.29
N ARG A 66 14.30 -8.80 0.92
CA ARG A 66 12.95 -9.24 0.57
C ARG A 66 12.14 -8.17 -0.15
N GLN A 67 12.75 -7.02 -0.48
CA GLN A 67 12.13 -6.01 -1.29
C GLN A 67 11.90 -6.62 -2.68
N LYS A 68 10.65 -7.02 -2.94
CA LYS A 68 10.28 -7.50 -4.26
C LYS A 68 10.59 -6.36 -5.23
N ASN A 69 11.48 -6.63 -6.19
CA ASN A 69 11.66 -5.77 -7.35
C ASN A 69 10.40 -5.89 -8.20
N LEU A 70 9.35 -5.21 -7.77
CA LEU A 70 8.12 -5.08 -8.54
C LEU A 70 8.43 -4.12 -9.68
N ARG A 71 8.59 -4.66 -10.88
CA ARG A 71 8.61 -3.86 -12.09
C ARG A 71 7.17 -3.59 -12.56
N PRO A 72 6.93 -2.48 -13.24
CA PRO A 72 5.68 -2.27 -13.96
C PRO A 72 5.42 -3.43 -14.94
N VAL A 73 4.14 -3.79 -15.08
CA VAL A 73 3.65 -4.73 -16.10
C VAL A 73 3.72 -4.03 -17.45
N THR A 74 4.20 -4.71 -18.49
CA THR A 74 4.19 -4.12 -19.84
C THR A 74 2.80 -4.16 -20.46
N ARG A 75 2.57 -3.39 -21.52
CA ARG A 75 1.28 -3.38 -22.22
C ARG A 75 0.94 -4.77 -22.76
N GLU A 76 1.92 -5.46 -23.33
CA GLU A 76 1.77 -6.78 -23.94
C GLU A 76 1.40 -7.82 -22.87
N GLU A 77 2.01 -7.74 -21.69
CA GLU A 77 1.68 -8.60 -20.55
C GLU A 77 0.27 -8.34 -20.04
N ALA A 78 -0.15 -7.08 -20.00
CA ALA A 78 -1.50 -6.69 -19.59
C ALA A 78 -2.55 -7.22 -20.58
N GLU A 79 -2.33 -7.03 -21.88
CA GLU A 79 -3.20 -7.51 -22.96
C GLU A 79 -3.26 -9.05 -23.01
N ALA A 80 -2.13 -9.72 -22.79
CA ALA A 80 -2.08 -11.18 -22.71
C ALA A 80 -2.89 -11.72 -21.52
N LEU A 81 -2.83 -11.06 -20.35
CA LEU A 81 -3.64 -11.45 -19.19
C LEU A 81 -5.14 -11.28 -19.47
N LEU A 82 -5.55 -10.17 -20.08
CA LEU A 82 -6.96 -9.96 -20.44
C LEU A 82 -7.45 -10.97 -21.48
N SER A 83 -6.61 -11.30 -22.46
CA SER A 83 -6.91 -12.33 -23.46
C SER A 83 -7.07 -13.71 -22.80
N TYR A 84 -6.18 -14.04 -21.86
CA TYR A 84 -6.28 -15.28 -21.09
C TYR A 84 -7.57 -15.36 -20.28
N ILE A 85 -7.94 -14.29 -19.57
CA ILE A 85 -9.16 -14.27 -18.77
C ILE A 85 -10.38 -14.42 -19.69
N SER A 86 -10.47 -13.62 -20.75
CA SER A 86 -11.61 -13.65 -21.68
C SER A 86 -11.77 -14.97 -22.45
N GLY A 87 -10.69 -15.73 -22.65
CA GLY A 87 -10.74 -17.04 -23.33
C GLY A 87 -10.88 -18.26 -22.41
N ASN A 88 -10.98 -18.08 -21.09
CA ASN A 88 -11.00 -19.18 -20.13
C ASN A 88 -12.33 -19.30 -19.36
N ASP A 89 -13.26 -20.05 -19.94
CA ASP A 89 -14.62 -20.28 -19.41
C ASP A 89 -14.65 -21.10 -18.11
N ARG A 90 -13.51 -21.67 -17.67
CA ARG A 90 -13.42 -22.38 -16.39
C ARG A 90 -13.27 -21.44 -15.19
N LEU A 91 -13.07 -20.15 -15.44
CA LEU A 91 -12.96 -19.14 -14.38
C LEU A 91 -14.35 -18.77 -13.87
N LYS A 92 -14.64 -19.12 -12.61
CA LYS A 92 -15.95 -18.86 -11.96
C LYS A 92 -16.42 -17.40 -12.04
N TYR A 93 -15.48 -16.45 -11.99
CA TYR A 93 -15.74 -15.01 -12.00
C TYR A 93 -15.05 -14.32 -13.18
N GLN A 94 -15.05 -14.98 -14.34
CA GLN A 94 -14.33 -14.54 -15.54
C GLN A 94 -14.62 -13.08 -15.89
N ARG A 95 -15.90 -12.71 -15.92
CA ARG A 95 -16.36 -11.38 -16.33
C ARG A 95 -15.95 -10.32 -15.30
N GLU A 96 -16.15 -10.61 -14.02
CA GLU A 96 -15.80 -9.72 -12.91
C GLU A 96 -14.28 -9.52 -12.84
N MET A 97 -13.50 -10.59 -13.02
CA MET A 97 -12.04 -10.53 -13.07
C MET A 97 -11.56 -9.67 -14.24
N TYR A 98 -12.12 -9.88 -15.43
CA TYR A 98 -11.77 -9.11 -16.63
C TYR A 98 -12.01 -7.61 -16.41
N VAL A 99 -13.19 -7.23 -15.92
CA VAL A 99 -13.55 -5.83 -15.66
C VAL A 99 -12.69 -5.23 -14.56
N THR A 100 -12.48 -5.95 -13.45
CA THR A 100 -11.68 -5.45 -12.32
C THR A 100 -10.24 -5.18 -12.74
N VAL A 101 -9.62 -6.10 -13.49
CA VAL A 101 -8.26 -5.94 -13.99
C VAL A 101 -8.14 -4.73 -14.94
N ARG A 102 -9.12 -4.54 -15.84
CA ARG A 102 -9.15 -3.35 -16.71
C ARG A 102 -9.28 -2.05 -15.92
N LEU A 103 -10.19 -2.01 -14.94
CA LEU A 103 -10.39 -0.82 -14.11
C LEU A 103 -9.12 -0.47 -13.33
N LEU A 104 -8.44 -1.45 -12.74
CA LEU A 104 -7.18 -1.23 -12.02
C LEU A 104 -6.11 -0.57 -12.90
N TRP A 105 -5.98 -0.99 -14.17
CA TRP A 105 -4.97 -0.44 -15.06
C TRP A 105 -5.34 0.91 -15.67
N VAL A 106 -6.61 1.16 -15.97
CA VAL A 106 -7.04 2.43 -16.57
C VAL A 106 -7.09 3.55 -15.52
N THR A 107 -7.48 3.23 -14.28
CA THR A 107 -7.70 4.24 -13.23
C THR A 107 -6.52 4.42 -12.28
N ALA A 108 -5.61 3.44 -12.21
CA ALA A 108 -4.56 3.34 -11.18
C ALA A 108 -5.08 3.40 -9.73
N CYS A 109 -6.38 3.18 -9.51
CA CYS A 109 -6.99 3.07 -8.20
C CYS A 109 -6.52 1.79 -7.47
N ARG A 110 -6.63 1.81 -6.15
CA ARG A 110 -6.46 0.63 -5.30
C ARG A 110 -7.66 -0.29 -5.48
N LEU A 111 -7.44 -1.59 -5.31
CA LEU A 111 -8.53 -2.58 -5.34
C LEU A 111 -9.64 -2.26 -4.33
N SER A 112 -9.28 -1.75 -3.14
CA SER A 112 -10.26 -1.36 -2.12
C SER A 112 -11.12 -0.16 -2.54
N GLU A 113 -10.57 0.74 -3.36
CA GLU A 113 -11.29 1.90 -3.88
C GLU A 113 -12.31 1.43 -4.92
N ILE A 114 -11.90 0.56 -5.85
CA ILE A 114 -12.81 -0.04 -6.85
C ILE A 114 -13.89 -0.89 -6.18
N ALA A 115 -13.53 -1.72 -5.20
CA ALA A 115 -14.47 -2.59 -4.50
C ALA A 115 -15.48 -1.83 -3.62
N GLY A 116 -15.19 -0.56 -3.29
CA GLY A 116 -16.07 0.30 -2.52
C GLY A 116 -17.01 1.16 -3.35
N LEU A 117 -16.88 1.17 -4.69
CA LEU A 117 -17.73 1.97 -5.56
C LEU A 117 -19.16 1.42 -5.58
N ALA A 118 -20.12 2.32 -5.38
CA ALA A 118 -21.51 2.10 -5.70
C ALA A 118 -21.79 2.45 -7.18
N LEU A 119 -22.92 1.99 -7.72
CA LEU A 119 -23.34 2.36 -9.07
C LEU A 119 -23.56 3.88 -9.21
N ASP A 120 -24.01 4.54 -8.14
CA ASP A 120 -24.25 5.98 -8.10
C ASP A 120 -22.95 6.81 -8.11
N ASP A 121 -21.80 6.18 -7.88
CA ASP A 121 -20.48 6.82 -7.98
C ASP A 121 -19.96 6.86 -9.44
N ILE A 122 -20.66 6.20 -10.37
CA ILE A 122 -20.26 6.09 -11.78
C ILE A 122 -21.11 7.06 -12.61
N ASP A 123 -20.46 8.13 -13.06
CA ASP A 123 -21.03 9.10 -13.99
C ASP A 123 -20.47 8.84 -15.40
N ASP A 124 -21.31 8.33 -16.30
CA ASP A 124 -20.95 8.12 -17.70
C ASP A 124 -21.09 9.44 -18.48
N ARG A 125 -19.97 10.16 -18.57
CA ARG A 125 -19.85 11.39 -19.38
C ARG A 125 -19.41 11.11 -20.82
N GLY A 126 -19.39 9.85 -21.26
CA GLY A 126 -18.81 9.43 -22.53
C GLY A 126 -17.28 9.53 -22.57
N ASP A 127 -16.69 9.27 -23.75
CA ASP A 127 -15.24 9.34 -24.00
C ASP A 127 -14.74 10.78 -24.19
N HIS A 128 -15.02 11.69 -23.26
CA HIS A 128 -14.56 13.08 -23.34
C HIS A 128 -13.49 13.40 -22.28
N ILE A 129 -12.30 13.79 -22.77
CA ILE A 129 -11.28 14.48 -21.97
C ILE A 129 -11.47 15.98 -22.21
N ASP A 130 -12.18 16.66 -21.31
CA ASP A 130 -12.30 18.12 -21.37
C ASP A 130 -10.96 18.75 -21.00
N GLN A 131 -10.26 19.33 -21.99
CA GLN A 131 -9.14 20.23 -21.74
C GLN A 131 -9.68 21.66 -21.54
N PRO A 132 -9.60 22.24 -20.32
CA PRO A 132 -10.33 23.46 -19.98
C PRO A 132 -9.74 24.77 -20.58
N HIS A 133 -8.81 24.70 -21.55
CA HIS A 133 -7.98 25.87 -21.92
C HIS A 133 -7.79 26.12 -23.43
N LEU A 134 -8.53 25.47 -24.33
CA LEU A 134 -8.33 25.66 -25.79
C LEU A 134 -9.52 26.21 -26.58
N SER A 135 -10.59 26.65 -25.91
CA SER A 135 -11.72 27.34 -26.56
C SER A 135 -11.79 28.81 -26.13
N GLY A 136 -10.81 29.59 -26.59
CA GLY A 136 -10.95 31.04 -26.70
C GLY A 136 -11.71 31.40 -27.99
N PRO A 137 -12.52 32.48 -28.00
CA PRO A 137 -13.31 32.87 -29.16
C PRO A 137 -12.40 33.39 -30.29
N VAL A 138 -12.81 33.07 -31.52
CA VAL A 138 -12.23 33.56 -32.79
C VAL A 138 -12.42 35.07 -32.91
#